data_AF-A0A3D1XNX0-F1
#
_entry.id   AF-A0A3D1XNX0-F1
#
_cell.length_a   1.000
_cell.length_b   1.000
_cell.length_c   1.000
_cell.angle_alpha   90.00
_cell.angle_beta   90.00
_cell.angle_gamma   90.00
#
_symmetry.space_group_name_H-M   'P 1'
#
loop_
_entity.id
_entity.type
_entity.pdbx_description
1 polymer ?
#
loop_
_entity_poly.entity_id
_entity_poly.type
_entity_poly.pdbx_seq_one_letter_code
_entity_poly.pdbx_strand_id
1 'polypeptide(L)'
;MSKFKKLTFLKVLTTVAWADGEVSQSELNILKSFYRKFDLENHELDELKPYLNAPVSKKEKDLLYRQMIAELSTSAEKKEIVAALENMVQVHPRMKDDEKQLVDQFSGWLEDTSFTKRSFGRIRNLFQKTIFEHARDPNPDMEKYFKRRVLKKIELKSTHSGFASKLPEDKLYFICLVGSLMSSIAHVDNHFDPAEKKALKACLADQFSIKGKELTLLFEVVEEQGRKGFDFHEVVTEINRLTSYNDRLHFMECLFALAAADGQIAHEESEEIRRITKSMRIPHKTYIEAKVRAGKA
;
A
#
# COMPACT_ATOMS: atom_id res chain seq x y z
N MET A 1 -23.03 13.27 -20.65
CA MET A 1 -21.88 12.47 -21.15
C MET A 1 -22.35 11.25 -21.94
N SER A 2 -21.72 10.94 -23.08
CA SER A 2 -21.83 9.57 -23.61
C SER A 2 -21.08 8.63 -22.66
N LYS A 3 -21.76 7.60 -22.13
CA LYS A 3 -21.26 6.65 -21.12
C LYS A 3 -19.84 6.13 -21.45
N PHE A 4 -19.60 5.90 -22.73
CA PHE A 4 -18.34 5.38 -23.27
C PHE A 4 -17.10 6.25 -22.93
N LYS A 5 -17.25 7.58 -22.85
CA LYS A 5 -16.13 8.51 -22.72
C LYS A 5 -15.58 8.61 -21.29
N LYS A 6 -16.45 8.39 -20.30
CA LYS A 6 -16.06 8.31 -18.87
C LYS A 6 -15.21 7.07 -18.63
N LEU A 7 -15.66 5.96 -19.20
CA LEU A 7 -15.04 4.66 -19.01
C LEU A 7 -13.63 4.61 -19.62
N THR A 8 -13.45 5.12 -20.84
CA THR A 8 -12.11 5.21 -21.47
C THR A 8 -11.15 6.07 -20.65
N PHE A 9 -11.61 7.20 -20.14
CA PHE A 9 -10.81 8.07 -19.27
C PHE A 9 -10.36 7.33 -18.00
N LEU A 10 -11.27 6.63 -17.33
CA LEU A 10 -10.96 5.87 -16.12
C LEU A 10 -10.05 4.67 -16.39
N LYS A 11 -10.22 3.96 -17.50
CA LYS A 11 -9.29 2.91 -17.95
C LYS A 11 -7.88 3.49 -18.12
N VAL A 12 -7.76 4.64 -18.81
CA VAL A 12 -6.49 5.36 -18.98
C VAL A 12 -5.89 5.76 -17.63
N LEU A 13 -6.65 6.39 -16.74
CA LEU A 13 -6.17 6.79 -15.41
C LEU A 13 -5.61 5.60 -14.63
N THR A 14 -6.31 4.47 -14.70
CA THR A 14 -5.91 3.20 -14.07
C THR A 14 -4.62 2.66 -14.68
N THR A 15 -4.46 2.69 -16.00
CA THR A 15 -3.21 2.27 -16.65
C THR A 15 -1.99 3.12 -16.26
N VAL A 16 -2.21 4.39 -15.93
CA VAL A 16 -1.15 5.31 -15.49
C VAL A 16 -0.76 5.04 -14.04
N ALA A 17 -1.68 4.59 -13.18
CA ALA A 17 -1.35 4.12 -11.84
C ALA A 17 -0.32 2.98 -11.89
N TRP A 18 -0.50 2.03 -12.82
CA TRP A 18 0.41 0.90 -13.06
C TRP A 18 1.74 1.28 -13.79
N ALA A 19 2.19 2.53 -13.73
CA ALA A 19 3.33 3.00 -14.53
C ALA A 19 4.66 2.30 -14.19
N ASP A 20 4.86 1.94 -12.93
CA ASP A 20 6.03 1.20 -12.43
C ASP A 20 5.76 -0.31 -12.27
N GLY A 21 4.61 -0.78 -12.73
CA GLY A 21 4.23 -2.19 -12.68
C GLY A 21 3.62 -2.64 -11.35
N GLU A 22 3.50 -1.74 -10.38
CA GLU A 22 2.84 -1.96 -9.09
C GLU A 22 1.77 -0.85 -8.89
N VAL A 23 0.70 -1.11 -8.13
CA VAL A 23 -0.25 -0.08 -7.69
C VAL A 23 -0.51 -0.27 -6.21
N SER A 24 -0.25 0.76 -5.43
CA SER A 24 -0.47 0.79 -3.98
C SER A 24 -1.95 0.91 -3.61
N GLN A 25 -2.28 0.56 -2.37
CA GLN A 25 -3.66 0.69 -1.88
C GLN A 25 -4.14 2.14 -1.85
N SER A 26 -3.23 3.10 -1.63
CA SER A 26 -3.49 4.54 -1.72
C SER A 26 -3.89 4.96 -3.14
N GLU A 27 -3.12 4.53 -4.13
CA GLU A 27 -3.42 4.78 -5.55
C GLU A 27 -4.75 4.11 -5.95
N LEU A 28 -5.05 2.90 -5.45
CA LEU A 28 -6.35 2.23 -5.61
C LEU A 28 -7.51 2.99 -4.94
N ASN A 29 -7.29 3.58 -3.76
CA ASN A 29 -8.32 4.33 -3.05
C ASN A 29 -8.66 5.65 -3.78
N ILE A 30 -7.65 6.29 -4.36
CA ILE A 30 -7.83 7.43 -5.26
C ILE A 30 -8.63 6.99 -6.50
N LEU A 31 -8.25 5.90 -7.17
CA LEU A 31 -9.00 5.38 -8.31
C LEU A 31 -10.47 5.06 -7.94
N LYS A 32 -10.71 4.43 -6.79
CA LYS A 32 -12.06 4.15 -6.28
C LYS A 32 -12.86 5.42 -5.98
N SER A 33 -12.22 6.49 -5.52
CA SER A 33 -12.89 7.77 -5.27
C SER A 33 -13.31 8.44 -6.58
N PHE A 34 -12.47 8.35 -7.62
CA PHE A 34 -12.83 8.74 -8.98
C PHE A 34 -14.04 7.94 -9.48
N TYR A 35 -14.01 6.60 -9.38
CA TYR A 35 -15.07 5.75 -9.92
C TYR A 35 -16.46 6.02 -9.30
N ARG A 36 -16.51 6.26 -7.98
CA ARG A 36 -17.76 6.60 -7.28
C ARG A 36 -18.34 7.94 -7.73
N LYS A 37 -17.49 8.91 -8.05
CA LYS A 37 -17.93 10.27 -8.44
C LYS A 37 -18.31 10.40 -9.91
N PHE A 38 -17.81 9.50 -10.77
CA PHE A 38 -18.22 9.44 -12.17
C PHE A 38 -19.61 8.81 -12.40
N ASP A 39 -20.26 8.35 -11.33
CA ASP A 39 -21.60 7.73 -11.31
C ASP A 39 -21.70 6.56 -12.30
N LEU A 40 -20.78 5.60 -12.13
CA LEU A 40 -20.70 4.41 -12.97
C LEU A 40 -21.79 3.39 -12.60
N GLU A 41 -22.40 2.79 -13.62
CA GLU A 41 -23.26 1.63 -13.47
C GLU A 41 -22.45 0.36 -13.13
N ASN A 42 -23.11 -0.63 -12.53
CA ASN A 42 -22.46 -1.88 -12.11
C ASN A 42 -21.69 -2.58 -13.25
N HIS A 43 -22.23 -2.55 -14.48
CA HIS A 43 -21.58 -3.15 -15.64
C HIS A 43 -20.30 -2.39 -16.08
N GLU A 44 -20.25 -1.08 -15.88
CA GLU A 44 -19.07 -0.25 -16.19
C GLU A 44 -17.96 -0.47 -15.15
N LEU A 45 -18.35 -0.68 -13.88
CA LEU A 45 -17.41 -1.10 -12.84
C LEU A 45 -16.81 -2.47 -13.12
N ASP A 46 -17.60 -3.40 -13.66
CA ASP A 46 -17.12 -4.72 -14.08
C ASP A 46 -16.08 -4.63 -15.20
N GLU A 47 -16.25 -3.69 -16.13
CA GLU A 47 -15.26 -3.43 -17.18
C GLU A 47 -13.95 -2.82 -16.66
N LEU A 48 -13.94 -2.19 -15.47
CA LEU A 48 -12.74 -1.62 -14.85
C LEU A 48 -11.99 -2.65 -13.99
N LYS A 49 -12.65 -3.71 -13.51
CA LYS A 49 -12.03 -4.75 -12.66
C LYS A 49 -10.74 -5.34 -13.25
N PRO A 50 -10.66 -5.70 -14.55
CA PRO A 50 -9.43 -6.23 -15.14
C PRO A 50 -8.26 -5.25 -15.03
N TYR A 51 -8.53 -3.95 -15.23
CA TYR A 51 -7.52 -2.88 -15.17
C TYR A 51 -7.09 -2.58 -13.74
N LEU A 52 -7.94 -2.80 -12.74
CA LEU A 52 -7.60 -2.66 -11.32
C LEU A 52 -6.76 -3.81 -10.78
N ASN A 53 -6.91 -5.02 -11.35
CA ASN A 53 -6.29 -6.22 -10.82
C ASN A 53 -4.90 -6.50 -11.42
N ALA A 54 -4.63 -5.99 -12.61
CA ALA A 54 -3.36 -6.23 -13.30
C ALA A 54 -2.97 -5.11 -14.26
N PRO A 55 -1.66 -4.89 -14.50
CA PRO A 55 -1.19 -3.97 -15.51
C PRO A 55 -1.50 -4.52 -16.91
N VAL A 56 -2.00 -3.65 -17.79
CA VAL A 56 -2.28 -4.03 -19.19
C VAL A 56 -1.04 -3.99 -20.08
N SER A 57 -1.10 -4.76 -21.17
CA SER A 57 0.00 -4.85 -22.13
C SER A 57 0.32 -3.48 -22.75
N LYS A 58 1.58 -3.27 -23.18
CA LYS A 58 1.99 -2.03 -23.86
C LYS A 58 1.12 -1.70 -25.09
N LYS A 59 0.71 -2.73 -25.84
CA LYS A 59 -0.15 -2.60 -27.02
C LYS A 59 -1.55 -2.10 -26.65
N GLU A 60 -2.10 -2.60 -25.55
CA GLU A 60 -3.41 -2.21 -25.04
C GLU A 60 -3.40 -0.81 -24.41
N LYS A 61 -2.34 -0.45 -23.68
CA LYS A 61 -2.09 0.91 -23.21
C LYS A 61 -2.13 1.91 -24.37
N ASP A 62 -1.37 1.64 -25.43
CA ASP A 62 -1.33 2.50 -26.62
C ASP A 62 -2.69 2.64 -27.32
N LEU A 63 -3.52 1.58 -27.29
CA LEU A 63 -4.86 1.59 -27.88
C LEU A 63 -5.84 2.45 -27.06
N LEU A 64 -5.85 2.26 -25.74
CA LEU A 64 -6.67 3.06 -24.81
C LEU A 64 -6.32 4.55 -24.89
N TYR A 65 -5.04 4.88 -24.99
CA TYR A 65 -4.63 6.28 -25.14
C TYR A 65 -5.11 6.89 -26.47
N ARG A 66 -5.03 6.15 -27.58
CA ARG A 66 -5.56 6.63 -28.87
C ARG A 66 -7.08 6.80 -28.85
N GLN A 67 -7.76 5.88 -28.19
CA GLN A 67 -9.20 5.92 -28.03
C GLN A 67 -9.62 7.17 -27.23
N MET A 68 -8.92 7.47 -26.13
CA MET A 68 -9.16 8.69 -25.35
C MET A 68 -8.94 9.96 -26.18
N ILE A 69 -7.92 10.03 -27.04
CA ILE A 69 -7.72 11.18 -27.94
C ILE A 69 -8.90 11.40 -28.86
N ALA A 70 -9.36 10.32 -29.50
CA ALA A 70 -10.46 10.39 -30.45
C ALA A 70 -11.75 10.83 -29.75
N GLU A 71 -11.97 10.36 -28.53
CA GLU A 71 -13.15 10.65 -27.72
C GLU A 71 -13.14 12.03 -27.05
N LEU A 72 -11.98 12.67 -26.89
CA LEU A 72 -11.81 14.03 -26.33
C LEU A 72 -11.48 15.08 -27.40
N SER A 73 -11.85 14.81 -28.64
CA SER A 73 -11.52 15.66 -29.78
C SER A 73 -12.31 16.97 -29.81
N THR A 74 -13.45 17.09 -29.11
CA THR A 74 -14.26 18.32 -29.08
C THR A 74 -14.08 19.15 -27.81
N SER A 75 -14.24 20.48 -27.93
CA SER A 75 -14.14 21.41 -26.80
C SER A 75 -15.22 21.18 -25.73
N ALA A 76 -16.41 20.70 -26.10
CA ALA A 76 -17.50 20.42 -25.17
C ALA A 76 -17.18 19.22 -24.26
N GLU A 77 -16.60 18.15 -24.80
CA GLU A 77 -16.22 16.94 -24.04
C GLU A 77 -15.08 17.22 -23.08
N LYS A 78 -14.09 18.00 -23.52
CA LYS A 78 -12.99 18.47 -22.68
C LYS A 78 -13.52 19.24 -21.46
N LYS A 79 -14.43 20.18 -21.69
CA LYS A 79 -15.07 20.98 -20.62
C LYS A 79 -15.90 20.13 -19.65
N GLU A 80 -16.54 19.06 -20.13
CA GLU A 80 -17.33 18.16 -19.28
C GLU A 80 -16.42 17.36 -18.31
N ILE A 81 -15.26 16.88 -18.77
CA ILE A 81 -14.28 16.21 -17.91
C ILE A 81 -13.67 17.20 -16.91
N VAL A 82 -13.31 18.40 -17.36
CA VAL A 82 -12.82 19.47 -16.46
C VAL A 82 -13.84 19.78 -15.38
N ALA A 83 -15.11 19.99 -15.75
CA ALA A 83 -16.17 20.29 -14.78
C ALA A 83 -16.40 19.14 -13.79
N ALA A 84 -16.26 17.88 -14.23
CA ALA A 84 -16.34 16.72 -13.33
C ALA A 84 -15.18 16.69 -12.31
N LEU A 85 -13.97 17.08 -12.74
CA LEU A 85 -12.79 17.17 -11.90
C LEU A 85 -12.82 18.39 -10.95
N GLU A 86 -13.33 19.53 -11.41
CA GLU A 86 -13.52 20.72 -10.57
C GLU A 86 -14.56 20.47 -9.47
N ASN A 87 -15.69 19.85 -9.82
CA ASN A 87 -16.71 19.44 -8.84
C ASN A 87 -16.14 18.41 -7.85
N MET A 88 -15.19 17.57 -8.26
CA MET A 88 -14.55 16.60 -7.38
C MET A 88 -13.76 17.28 -6.25
N VAL A 89 -13.06 18.38 -6.54
CA VAL A 89 -12.23 19.15 -5.59
C VAL A 89 -13.09 19.98 -4.64
N GLN A 90 -14.19 20.56 -5.12
CA GLN A 90 -15.03 21.43 -4.28
C GLN A 90 -15.80 20.67 -3.17
N VAL A 91 -16.09 19.38 -3.35
CA VAL A 91 -16.89 18.58 -2.41
C VAL A 91 -16.06 18.00 -1.24
N HIS A 92 -14.73 18.06 -1.28
CA HIS A 92 -13.85 17.67 -0.18
C HIS A 92 -12.97 18.83 0.32
N PRO A 93 -13.44 19.63 1.29
CA PRO A 93 -12.70 20.79 1.82
C PRO A 93 -11.43 20.45 2.63
N ARG A 94 -11.04 19.16 2.71
CA ARG A 94 -9.97 18.67 3.60
C ARG A 94 -8.64 18.38 2.92
N MET A 95 -8.53 18.52 1.61
CA MET A 95 -7.24 18.48 0.90
C MET A 95 -7.05 19.83 0.20
N LYS A 96 -6.14 20.65 0.74
CA LYS A 96 -5.84 21.99 0.25
C LYS A 96 -4.67 21.95 -0.73
N ASP A 97 -4.74 22.87 -1.68
CA ASP A 97 -3.73 23.32 -2.64
C ASP A 97 -3.28 22.30 -3.71
N ASP A 98 -2.96 21.05 -3.36
CA ASP A 98 -2.42 20.07 -4.31
C ASP A 98 -3.49 19.52 -5.28
N GLU A 99 -4.70 19.23 -4.78
CA GLU A 99 -5.82 18.77 -5.61
C GLU A 99 -6.35 19.87 -6.56
N LYS A 100 -6.25 21.14 -6.14
CA LYS A 100 -6.63 22.27 -6.98
C LYS A 100 -5.59 22.51 -8.07
N GLN A 101 -4.31 22.42 -7.72
CA GLN A 101 -3.21 22.51 -8.69
C GLN A 101 -3.26 21.37 -9.72
N LEU A 102 -3.66 20.18 -9.32
CA LEU A 102 -3.89 19.03 -10.18
C LEU A 102 -4.99 19.31 -11.21
N VAL A 103 -6.14 19.82 -10.77
CA VAL A 103 -7.24 20.17 -11.67
C VAL A 103 -6.83 21.30 -12.60
N ASP A 104 -6.16 22.34 -12.11
CA ASP A 104 -5.69 23.46 -12.94
C ASP A 104 -4.68 23.01 -14.01
N GLN A 105 -3.72 22.15 -13.65
CA GLN A 105 -2.76 21.58 -14.59
C GLN A 105 -3.43 20.67 -15.63
N PHE A 106 -4.44 19.92 -15.22
CA PHE A 106 -5.16 19.01 -16.10
C PHE A 106 -6.12 19.75 -17.03
N SER A 107 -6.81 20.78 -16.54
CA SER A 107 -7.63 21.69 -17.33
C SER A 107 -6.80 22.40 -18.40
N GLY A 108 -5.64 22.94 -18.04
CA GLY A 108 -4.73 23.56 -19.00
C GLY A 108 -4.22 22.58 -20.07
N TRP A 109 -4.05 21.30 -19.73
CA TRP A 109 -3.72 20.27 -20.73
C TRP A 109 -4.90 19.92 -21.65
N LEU A 110 -6.11 19.84 -21.12
CA LEU A 110 -7.31 19.57 -21.93
C LEU A 110 -7.60 20.73 -22.89
N GLU A 111 -7.27 21.96 -22.53
CA GLU A 111 -7.39 23.14 -23.40
C GLU A 111 -6.37 23.14 -24.55
N ASP A 112 -5.26 22.41 -24.41
CA ASP A 112 -4.22 22.31 -25.43
C ASP A 112 -4.79 21.64 -26.72
N THR A 113 -4.60 22.29 -27.87
CA THR A 113 -5.27 21.95 -29.14
C THR A 113 -4.63 20.78 -29.89
N SER A 114 -3.50 20.24 -29.40
CA SER A 114 -2.76 19.17 -30.08
C SER A 114 -2.42 17.98 -29.15
N PHE A 115 -3.25 16.94 -29.23
CA PHE A 115 -2.97 15.65 -28.58
C PHE A 115 -2.03 14.80 -29.44
N THR A 116 -0.73 15.11 -29.38
CA THR A 116 0.33 14.34 -30.04
C THR A 116 0.94 13.33 -29.06
N LYS A 117 1.67 12.31 -29.56
CA LYS A 117 2.51 11.40 -28.75
C LYS A 117 3.39 12.11 -27.71
N ARG A 118 3.78 13.36 -27.97
CA ARG A 118 4.59 14.18 -27.05
C ARG A 118 3.78 14.75 -25.89
N SER A 119 2.53 15.15 -26.14
CA SER A 119 1.55 15.53 -25.11
C SER A 119 1.26 14.35 -24.18
N PHE A 120 1.26 13.11 -24.70
CA PHE A 120 1.10 11.87 -23.90
C PHE A 120 2.18 11.66 -22.85
N GLY A 121 3.44 11.86 -23.22
CA GLY A 121 4.54 11.76 -22.26
C GLY A 121 4.42 12.77 -21.13
N ARG A 122 3.91 13.98 -21.42
CA ARG A 122 3.69 15.03 -20.42
C ARG A 122 2.55 14.68 -19.47
N ILE A 123 1.40 14.22 -19.97
CA ILE A 123 0.27 13.77 -19.16
C ILE A 123 0.64 12.62 -18.24
N ARG A 124 1.34 11.61 -18.78
CA ARG A 124 1.77 10.46 -17.99
C ARG A 124 2.66 10.93 -16.84
N ASN A 125 3.61 11.81 -17.13
CA ASN A 125 4.47 12.40 -16.10
C ASN A 125 3.68 13.31 -15.14
N LEU A 126 2.68 14.05 -15.62
CA LEU A 126 1.82 14.92 -14.82
C LEU A 126 0.99 14.10 -13.82
N PHE A 127 0.28 13.08 -14.29
CA PHE A 127 -0.47 12.17 -13.43
C PHE A 127 0.43 11.40 -12.47
N GLN A 128 1.59 10.92 -12.95
CA GLN A 128 2.56 10.22 -12.12
C GLN A 128 3.13 11.12 -11.01
N LYS A 129 3.43 12.39 -11.31
CA LYS A 129 4.00 13.35 -10.35
C LYS A 129 2.96 14.00 -9.43
N THR A 130 1.75 14.24 -9.92
CA THR A 130 0.77 15.03 -9.18
C THR A 130 -0.25 14.14 -8.46
N ILE A 131 -0.74 13.06 -9.09
CA ILE A 131 -1.76 12.17 -8.47
C ILE A 131 -1.13 11.04 -7.67
N PHE A 132 -0.11 10.40 -8.24
CA PHE A 132 0.45 9.16 -7.69
C PHE A 132 1.73 9.39 -6.85
N GLU A 133 2.45 10.50 -7.04
CA GLU A 133 3.56 10.90 -6.14
C GLU A 133 3.03 11.32 -4.75
N HIS A 134 1.89 12.03 -4.67
CA HIS A 134 1.21 12.38 -3.41
C HIS A 134 0.51 11.16 -2.75
N ALA A 135 0.23 10.11 -3.52
CA ALA A 135 -0.24 8.82 -2.99
C ALA A 135 0.91 7.96 -2.42
N ARG A 136 2.16 8.28 -2.82
CA ARG A 136 3.41 7.69 -2.31
C ARG A 136 3.99 8.47 -1.14
N ASP A 137 3.54 9.70 -0.92
CA ASP A 137 3.85 10.44 0.30
C ASP A 137 3.03 9.88 1.46
N PRO A 138 3.61 9.63 2.65
CA PRO A 138 2.87 9.09 3.78
C PRO A 138 1.80 10.11 4.18
N ASN A 139 0.55 9.86 3.80
CA ASN A 139 -0.56 10.67 4.28
C ASN A 139 -0.54 10.65 5.82
N PRO A 140 -0.43 11.81 6.51
CA PRO A 140 -0.38 11.87 7.96
C PRO A 140 -1.68 11.36 8.63
N ASP A 141 -2.77 11.20 7.88
CA ASP A 141 -3.96 10.50 8.36
C ASP A 141 -3.87 8.97 8.23
N MET A 142 -3.08 8.44 7.28
CA MET A 142 -2.77 7.01 7.17
C MET A 142 -1.96 6.54 8.37
N GLU A 143 -0.89 7.23 8.77
CA GLU A 143 -0.14 6.95 10.01
C GLU A 143 -1.06 6.78 11.23
N LYS A 144 -2.17 7.53 11.27
CA LYS A 144 -3.16 7.44 12.35
C LYS A 144 -4.07 6.23 12.23
N TYR A 145 -4.33 5.65 11.05
CA TYR A 145 -5.28 4.55 10.90
C TYR A 145 -4.78 3.23 11.50
N PHE A 146 -3.59 2.74 11.13
CA PHE A 146 -3.02 1.54 11.76
C PHE A 146 -2.73 1.79 13.23
N LYS A 147 -2.12 2.93 13.59
CA LYS A 147 -1.86 3.31 15.00
C LYS A 147 -3.14 3.28 15.83
N ARG A 148 -4.19 4.00 15.42
CA ARG A 148 -5.48 4.01 16.14
C ARG A 148 -6.11 2.63 16.22
N ARG A 149 -6.08 1.86 15.13
CA ARG A 149 -6.69 0.52 15.10
C ARG A 149 -5.99 -0.44 16.07
N VAL A 150 -4.66 -0.46 16.04
CA VAL A 150 -3.84 -1.31 16.91
C VAL A 150 -4.02 -0.91 18.38
N LEU A 151 -3.89 0.38 18.69
CA LEU A 151 -4.02 0.85 20.06
C LEU A 151 -5.41 0.63 20.62
N LYS A 152 -6.46 0.86 19.82
CA LYS A 152 -7.84 0.53 20.22
C LYS A 152 -8.02 -0.96 20.47
N LYS A 153 -7.38 -1.84 19.70
CA LYS A 153 -7.42 -3.29 19.95
C LYS A 153 -6.71 -3.66 21.25
N ILE A 154 -5.54 -3.07 21.52
CA ILE A 154 -4.81 -3.26 22.77
C ILE A 154 -5.67 -2.81 23.94
N GLU A 155 -6.31 -1.64 23.83
CA GLU A 155 -7.22 -1.10 24.84
C GLU A 155 -8.38 -2.07 25.10
N LEU A 156 -9.12 -2.48 24.06
CA LEU A 156 -10.24 -3.42 24.19
C LEU A 156 -9.82 -4.75 24.84
N LYS A 157 -8.71 -5.33 24.39
CA LYS A 157 -8.19 -6.58 24.98
C LYS A 157 -7.70 -6.39 26.40
N SER A 158 -7.09 -5.25 26.73
CA SER A 158 -6.67 -4.89 28.09
C SER A 158 -7.87 -4.79 29.04
N THR A 159 -8.98 -4.22 28.58
CA THR A 159 -10.26 -4.17 29.31
C THR A 159 -10.82 -5.56 29.56
N HIS A 160 -10.80 -6.44 28.55
CA HIS A 160 -11.29 -7.81 28.69
C HIS A 160 -10.41 -8.69 29.58
N SER A 161 -9.08 -8.51 29.56
CA SER A 161 -8.13 -9.31 30.34
C SER A 161 -7.83 -8.75 31.74
N GLY A 162 -8.37 -7.57 32.08
CA GLY A 162 -8.08 -6.87 33.33
C GLY A 162 -6.60 -6.50 33.50
N PHE A 163 -5.85 -6.39 32.39
CA PHE A 163 -4.42 -6.11 32.39
C PHE A 163 -4.13 -4.92 31.48
N ALA A 164 -3.68 -3.82 32.05
CA ALA A 164 -3.19 -2.67 31.29
C ALA A 164 -1.67 -2.76 31.12
N SER A 165 -1.19 -2.68 29.88
CA SER A 165 0.25 -2.60 29.62
C SER A 165 0.84 -1.33 30.23
N LYS A 166 2.06 -1.42 30.76
CA LYS A 166 2.79 -0.27 31.32
C LYS A 166 3.70 0.41 30.30
N LEU A 167 3.77 -0.11 29.08
CA LEU A 167 4.65 0.43 28.05
C LEU A 167 4.12 1.75 27.49
N PRO A 168 5.01 2.67 27.08
CA PRO A 168 4.61 3.84 26.32
C PRO A 168 3.87 3.44 25.04
N GLU A 169 2.88 4.25 24.66
CA GLU A 169 2.06 4.03 23.47
C GLU A 169 2.90 3.85 22.20
N ASP A 170 3.95 4.65 22.02
CA ASP A 170 4.83 4.55 20.85
C ASP A 170 5.62 3.24 20.81
N LYS A 171 6.00 2.71 21.98
CA LYS A 171 6.67 1.40 22.07
C LYS A 171 5.69 0.27 21.76
N LEU A 172 4.45 0.35 22.25
CA LEU A 172 3.39 -0.61 21.91
C LEU A 172 3.11 -0.62 20.41
N TYR A 173 2.97 0.58 19.83
CA TYR A 173 2.76 0.76 18.41
C TYR A 173 3.89 0.14 17.57
N PHE A 174 5.14 0.43 17.92
CA PHE A 174 6.31 -0.12 17.23
C PHE A 174 6.38 -1.65 17.32
N ILE A 175 6.12 -2.22 18.48
CA ILE A 175 6.06 -3.69 18.66
C ILE A 175 5.00 -4.30 17.74
N CYS A 176 3.85 -3.66 17.61
CA CYS A 176 2.79 -4.16 16.74
C CYS A 176 3.10 -3.99 15.24
N LEU A 177 3.83 -2.95 14.83
CA LEU A 177 4.32 -2.82 13.45
C LEU A 177 5.24 -3.99 13.09
N VAL A 178 6.29 -4.18 13.89
CA VAL A 178 7.28 -5.25 13.74
C VAL A 178 6.61 -6.62 13.79
N GLY A 179 5.81 -6.85 14.82
CA GLY A 179 5.11 -8.11 15.01
C GLY A 179 4.16 -8.43 13.86
N SER A 180 3.46 -7.45 13.29
CA SER A 180 2.53 -7.71 12.17
C SER A 180 3.26 -8.24 10.93
N LEU A 181 4.44 -7.71 10.60
CA LEU A 181 5.27 -8.23 9.50
C LEU A 181 5.85 -9.62 9.80
N MET A 182 6.26 -9.87 11.04
CA MET A 182 6.73 -11.21 11.41
C MET A 182 5.59 -12.24 11.35
N SER A 183 4.41 -11.84 11.80
CA SER A 183 3.19 -12.64 11.76
C SER A 183 2.71 -12.90 10.33
N SER A 184 2.98 -12.00 9.37
CA SER A 184 2.63 -12.26 7.97
C SER A 184 3.50 -13.34 7.33
N ILE A 185 4.75 -13.53 7.76
CA ILE A 185 5.62 -14.63 7.28
C ILE A 185 5.07 -15.98 7.76
N ALA A 186 4.78 -16.06 9.05
CA ALA A 186 4.17 -17.19 9.73
C ALA A 186 2.75 -17.59 9.24
N HIS A 187 2.16 -16.81 8.34
CA HIS A 187 0.83 -17.07 7.79
C HIS A 187 0.82 -17.23 6.27
N VAL A 188 1.98 -17.25 5.62
CA VAL A 188 2.07 -17.31 4.14
C VAL A 188 1.39 -18.56 3.57
N ASP A 189 1.49 -19.70 4.24
CA ASP A 189 0.88 -20.98 3.84
C ASP A 189 -0.49 -21.26 4.52
N ASN A 190 -1.05 -20.27 5.22
CA ASN A 190 -2.20 -20.38 6.11
C ASN A 190 -2.03 -21.36 7.30
N HIS A 191 -0.81 -21.78 7.62
CA HIS A 191 -0.49 -22.63 8.76
C HIS A 191 0.56 -21.96 9.64
N PHE A 192 0.15 -21.49 10.83
CA PHE A 192 1.13 -20.96 11.79
C PHE A 192 1.59 -22.10 12.70
N ASP A 193 2.77 -22.65 12.42
CA ASP A 193 3.29 -23.80 13.15
C ASP A 193 3.59 -23.41 14.62
N PRO A 194 3.36 -24.31 15.60
CA PRO A 194 3.70 -24.06 16.99
C PRO A 194 5.16 -23.64 17.24
N ALA A 195 6.12 -24.12 16.44
CA ALA A 195 7.54 -23.76 16.51
C ALA A 195 7.77 -22.31 16.10
N GLU A 196 7.22 -21.88 14.97
CA GLU A 196 7.27 -20.49 14.51
C GLU A 196 6.56 -19.57 15.52
N LYS A 197 5.41 -20.00 16.06
CA LYS A 197 4.67 -19.26 17.07
C LYS A 197 5.50 -19.02 18.33
N LYS A 198 6.24 -20.05 18.74
CA LYS A 198 7.18 -19.97 19.87
C LYS A 198 8.36 -19.06 19.54
N ALA A 199 8.91 -19.15 18.33
CA ALA A 199 10.01 -18.31 17.87
C ALA A 199 9.60 -16.83 17.77
N LEU A 200 8.40 -16.52 17.27
CA LEU A 200 7.86 -15.16 17.25
C LEU A 200 7.71 -14.59 18.66
N LYS A 201 7.13 -15.37 19.58
CA LYS A 201 7.02 -14.95 20.99
C LYS A 201 8.39 -14.70 21.62
N ALA A 202 9.36 -15.58 21.37
CA ALA A 202 10.72 -15.43 21.88
C ALA A 202 11.39 -14.17 21.31
N CYS A 203 11.31 -13.96 20.00
CA CYS A 203 11.88 -12.78 19.35
C CYS A 203 11.28 -11.47 19.91
N LEU A 204 9.95 -11.40 20.04
CA LEU A 204 9.30 -10.23 20.62
C LEU A 204 9.71 -10.02 22.09
N ALA A 205 9.79 -11.10 22.87
CA ALA A 205 10.20 -11.04 24.28
C ALA A 205 11.62 -10.51 24.43
N ASP A 206 12.56 -11.05 23.65
CA ASP A 206 13.98 -10.73 23.74
C ASP A 206 14.28 -9.33 23.20
N GLN A 207 13.76 -9.01 22.01
CA GLN A 207 14.03 -7.74 21.34
C GLN A 207 13.43 -6.54 22.05
N PHE A 208 12.28 -6.70 22.71
CA PHE A 208 11.57 -5.59 23.37
C PHE A 208 11.61 -5.65 24.90
N SER A 209 12.24 -6.69 25.46
CA SER A 209 12.30 -6.98 26.90
C SER A 209 10.92 -7.08 27.55
N ILE A 210 9.95 -7.68 26.86
CA ILE A 210 8.56 -7.84 27.32
C ILE A 210 8.33 -9.26 27.84
N LYS A 211 7.58 -9.41 28.94
CA LYS A 211 7.34 -10.71 29.60
C LYS A 211 5.93 -10.85 30.14
N GLY A 212 5.53 -12.08 30.45
CA GLY A 212 4.29 -12.38 31.16
C GLY A 212 3.04 -11.95 30.40
N LYS A 213 2.08 -11.37 31.12
CA LYS A 213 0.77 -10.96 30.56
C LYS A 213 0.88 -9.94 29.43
N GLU A 214 1.90 -9.10 29.46
CA GLU A 214 2.13 -8.07 28.43
C GLU A 214 2.53 -8.68 27.09
N LEU A 215 3.46 -9.65 27.12
CA LEU A 215 3.83 -10.41 25.93
C LEU A 215 2.62 -11.16 25.36
N THR A 216 1.82 -11.81 26.21
CA THR A 216 0.61 -12.53 25.77
C THR A 216 -0.38 -11.59 25.08
N LEU A 217 -0.67 -10.44 25.68
CA LEU A 217 -1.57 -9.44 25.12
C LEU A 217 -1.11 -8.94 23.74
N LEU A 218 0.16 -8.54 23.64
CA LEU A 218 0.72 -7.99 22.40
C LEU A 218 0.79 -9.06 21.31
N PHE A 219 1.18 -10.28 21.70
CA PHE A 219 1.22 -11.41 20.80
C PHE A 219 -0.16 -11.73 20.21
N GLU A 220 -1.22 -11.73 21.02
CA GLU A 220 -2.58 -11.95 20.51
C GLU A 220 -3.02 -10.87 19.50
N VAL A 221 -2.65 -9.60 19.74
CA VAL A 221 -2.94 -8.52 18.79
C VAL A 221 -2.22 -8.77 17.47
N VAL A 222 -0.92 -9.09 17.54
CA VAL A 222 -0.06 -9.34 16.38
C VAL A 222 -0.51 -10.56 15.57
N GLU A 223 -0.83 -11.67 16.23
CA GLU A 223 -1.37 -12.88 15.60
C GLU A 223 -2.69 -12.55 14.87
N GLU A 224 -3.57 -11.78 15.52
CA GLU A 224 -4.83 -11.38 14.89
C GLU A 224 -4.62 -10.46 13.67
N GLN A 225 -3.59 -9.61 13.67
CA GLN A 225 -3.26 -8.77 12.51
C GLN A 225 -2.72 -9.60 11.34
N GLY A 226 -1.81 -10.53 11.61
CA GLY A 226 -1.28 -11.43 10.57
C GLY A 226 -2.39 -12.21 9.88
N ARG A 227 -3.32 -12.78 10.68
CA ARG A 227 -4.45 -13.55 10.14
C ARG A 227 -5.49 -12.69 9.39
N LYS A 228 -5.86 -11.51 9.90
CA LYS A 228 -6.92 -10.67 9.29
C LYS A 228 -6.39 -9.77 8.17
N GLY A 229 -5.07 -9.72 7.99
CA GLY A 229 -4.40 -8.78 7.11
C GLY A 229 -4.31 -7.37 7.71
N PHE A 230 -3.25 -6.68 7.29
CA PHE A 230 -2.98 -5.28 7.57
C PHE A 230 -2.51 -4.59 6.28
N ASP A 231 -2.49 -3.27 6.27
CA ASP A 231 -1.92 -2.53 5.14
C ASP A 231 -0.39 -2.66 5.20
N PHE A 232 0.14 -3.55 4.37
CA PHE A 232 1.57 -3.83 4.31
C PHE A 232 2.41 -2.58 3.99
N HIS A 233 1.92 -1.72 3.09
CA HIS A 233 2.67 -0.53 2.68
C HIS A 233 2.72 0.49 3.83
N GLU A 234 1.60 0.69 4.52
CA GLU A 234 1.52 1.54 5.71
C GLU A 234 2.53 1.09 6.78
N VAL A 235 2.53 -0.21 7.11
CA VAL A 235 3.42 -0.78 8.14
C VAL A 235 4.89 -0.65 7.76
N VAL A 236 5.27 -0.99 6.53
CA VAL A 236 6.68 -0.90 6.10
C VAL A 236 7.15 0.55 5.98
N THR A 237 6.28 1.47 5.56
CA THR A 237 6.61 2.91 5.50
C THR A 237 6.92 3.44 6.90
N GLU A 238 6.09 3.09 7.88
CA GLU A 238 6.28 3.48 9.27
C GLU A 238 7.55 2.87 9.87
N ILE A 239 7.82 1.58 9.62
CA ILE A 239 9.07 0.96 10.07
C ILE A 239 10.28 1.67 9.46
N ASN A 240 10.29 1.93 8.15
CA ASN A 240 11.39 2.65 7.50
C ASN A 240 11.63 4.05 8.09
N ARG A 241 10.58 4.71 8.59
CA ARG A 241 10.68 6.02 9.23
C ARG A 241 11.23 5.93 10.65
N LEU A 242 10.82 4.91 11.40
CA LEU A 242 11.16 4.73 12.81
C LEU A 242 12.49 4.00 13.04
N THR A 243 13.08 3.41 11.99
CA THR A 243 14.26 2.54 12.12
C THR A 243 15.43 3.03 11.28
N SER A 244 16.64 2.82 11.79
CA SER A 244 17.87 3.01 11.02
C SER A 244 18.06 1.89 9.99
N TYR A 245 19.06 2.03 9.11
CA TYR A 245 19.45 0.92 8.24
C TYR A 245 19.92 -0.32 9.03
N ASN A 246 20.69 -0.12 10.10
CA ASN A 246 21.19 -1.23 10.92
C ASN A 246 20.06 -1.96 11.65
N ASP A 247 19.05 -1.23 12.14
CA ASP A 247 17.86 -1.84 12.75
C ASP A 247 17.10 -2.72 11.76
N ARG A 248 17.00 -2.28 10.49
CA ARG A 248 16.36 -3.06 9.42
C ARG A 248 17.15 -4.31 9.05
N LEU A 249 18.49 -4.25 9.10
CA LEU A 249 19.33 -5.44 8.94
C LEU A 249 19.13 -6.44 10.07
N HIS A 250 19.11 -5.96 11.32
CA HIS A 250 18.84 -6.82 12.47
C HIS A 250 17.43 -7.43 12.39
N PHE A 251 16.44 -6.64 11.99
CA PHE A 251 15.09 -7.12 11.76
C PHE A 251 15.04 -8.22 10.70
N MET A 252 15.77 -8.06 9.58
CA MET A 252 15.88 -9.12 8.56
C MET A 252 16.46 -10.41 9.14
N GLU A 253 17.47 -10.34 10.02
CA GLU A 253 18.02 -11.52 10.70
C GLU A 253 16.97 -12.20 11.58
N CYS A 254 16.14 -11.42 12.30
CA CYS A 254 15.01 -11.94 13.06
C CYS A 254 13.97 -12.65 12.18
N LEU A 255 13.66 -12.10 10.98
CA LEU A 255 12.73 -12.73 10.05
C LEU A 255 13.22 -14.11 9.59
N PHE A 256 14.51 -14.23 9.29
CA PHE A 256 15.10 -15.51 8.90
C PHE A 256 15.21 -16.49 10.06
N ALA A 257 15.51 -16.01 11.28
CA ALA A 257 15.52 -16.87 12.46
C ALA A 257 14.12 -17.41 12.77
N LEU A 258 13.08 -16.63 12.50
CA LEU A 258 11.68 -17.06 12.61
C LEU A 258 11.35 -18.16 11.59
N ALA A 259 11.64 -17.93 10.31
CA ALA A 259 11.37 -18.89 9.24
C ALA A 259 12.25 -20.14 9.28
N ALA A 260 13.37 -20.11 10.02
CA ALA A 260 14.21 -21.30 10.25
C ALA A 260 13.84 -22.05 11.53
N ALA A 261 12.77 -21.66 12.24
CA ALA A 261 12.47 -22.17 13.58
C ALA A 261 12.10 -23.66 13.62
N ASP A 262 11.56 -24.18 12.53
CA ASP A 262 11.23 -25.60 12.34
C ASP A 262 12.37 -26.40 11.67
N GLY A 263 13.49 -25.72 11.36
CA GLY A 263 14.67 -26.29 10.72
C GLY A 263 14.70 -26.20 9.19
N GLN A 264 13.66 -25.67 8.53
CA GLN A 264 13.66 -25.44 7.08
C GLN A 264 12.92 -24.17 6.69
N ILE A 265 13.61 -23.28 5.98
CA ILE A 265 12.98 -22.08 5.41
C ILE A 265 12.24 -22.48 4.13
N ALA A 266 10.92 -22.41 4.14
CA ALA A 266 10.09 -22.69 2.97
C ALA A 266 10.31 -21.66 1.86
N HIS A 267 10.00 -22.03 0.61
CA HIS A 267 10.21 -21.12 -0.52
C HIS A 267 9.35 -19.86 -0.39
N GLU A 268 8.09 -20.05 -0.02
CA GLU A 268 7.08 -19.00 0.12
C GLU A 268 7.44 -18.00 1.23
N GLU A 269 7.88 -18.50 2.40
CA GLU A 269 8.40 -17.65 3.47
C GLU A 269 9.62 -16.84 3.00
N SER A 270 10.52 -17.47 2.26
CA SER A 270 11.71 -16.79 1.75
C SER A 270 11.35 -15.68 0.76
N GLU A 271 10.31 -15.85 -0.05
CA GLU A 271 9.80 -14.80 -0.94
C GLU A 271 9.06 -13.69 -0.18
N GLU A 272 8.34 -14.00 0.90
CA GLU A 272 7.73 -12.97 1.74
C GLU A 272 8.79 -12.15 2.49
N ILE A 273 9.84 -12.80 3.02
CA ILE A 273 11.01 -12.10 3.59
C ILE A 273 11.68 -11.24 2.51
N ARG A 274 11.79 -11.73 1.28
CA ARG A 274 12.35 -10.94 0.16
C ARG A 274 11.51 -9.71 -0.14
N ARG A 275 10.18 -9.85 -0.13
CA ARG A 275 9.24 -8.74 -0.32
C ARG A 275 9.37 -7.71 0.79
N ILE A 276 9.39 -8.15 2.06
CA ILE A 276 9.57 -7.28 3.23
C ILE A 276 10.90 -6.52 3.14
N THR A 277 12.00 -7.23 2.92
CA THR A 277 13.34 -6.62 2.86
C THR A 277 13.51 -5.65 1.69
N LYS A 278 12.93 -5.95 0.52
CA LYS A 278 12.86 -5.03 -0.63
C LYS A 278 12.14 -3.74 -0.23
N SER A 279 10.96 -3.84 0.38
CA SER A 279 10.19 -2.67 0.81
C SER A 279 10.87 -1.91 1.96
N MET A 280 11.70 -2.59 2.76
CA MET A 280 12.59 -1.97 3.75
C MET A 280 13.87 -1.36 3.16
N ARG A 281 13.99 -1.28 1.83
CA ARG A 281 15.15 -0.70 1.14
C ARG A 281 16.47 -1.42 1.49
N ILE A 282 16.40 -2.72 1.77
CA ILE A 282 17.58 -3.57 1.96
C ILE A 282 18.02 -4.08 0.58
N PRO A 283 19.30 -3.94 0.20
CA PRO A 283 19.79 -4.44 -1.07
C PRO A 283 19.60 -5.96 -1.20
N HIS A 284 19.23 -6.41 -2.40
CA HIS A 284 19.03 -7.83 -2.69
C HIS A 284 20.25 -8.70 -2.34
N LYS A 285 21.47 -8.17 -2.53
CA LYS A 285 22.71 -8.88 -2.18
C LYS A 285 22.74 -9.24 -0.68
N THR A 286 22.38 -8.29 0.18
CA THR A 286 22.35 -8.47 1.64
C THR A 286 21.28 -9.48 2.06
N TYR A 287 20.12 -9.47 1.41
CA TYR A 287 19.11 -10.52 1.59
C TYR A 287 19.65 -11.91 1.28
N ILE A 288 20.36 -12.08 0.15
CA ILE A 288 20.92 -13.39 -0.23
C ILE A 288 21.96 -13.87 0.77
N GLU A 289 22.85 -12.98 1.22
CA GLU A 289 23.86 -13.31 2.24
C GLU A 289 23.21 -13.78 3.55
N ALA A 290 22.13 -13.11 3.97
CA ALA A 290 21.38 -13.49 5.17
C ALA A 290 20.65 -14.83 5.00
N LYS A 291 19.99 -15.06 3.86
CA LYS A 291 19.33 -16.32 3.53
C LYS A 291 20.29 -17.51 3.57
N VAL A 292 21.49 -17.36 2.98
CA VAL A 292 22.52 -18.40 2.98
C VAL A 292 23.05 -18.68 4.38
N ARG A 293 23.14 -17.66 5.23
CA ARG A 293 23.57 -17.82 6.63
C ARG A 293 22.52 -18.57 7.44
N ALA A 294 21.25 -18.21 7.28
CA ALA A 294 20.14 -18.82 8.01
C ALA A 294 19.91 -20.28 7.61
N GLY A 295 20.01 -20.62 6.32
CA GLY A 295 19.88 -22.02 5.86
C GLY A 295 21.06 -22.94 6.22
N LYS A 296 22.09 -22.44 6.91
CA LYS A 296 23.23 -23.22 7.42
C LYS A 296 23.20 -23.41 8.94
N ALA A 297 22.33 -22.69 9.64
CA ALA A 297 22.17 -22.72 11.09
C ALA A 297 21.21 -23.84 11.50
#